data_AF-A0A2I1P7S6-F1
#
_entry.id   AF-A0A2I1P7S6-F1
#
_cell.length_a   1.000
_cell.length_b   1.000
_cell.length_c   1.000
_cell.angle_alpha   90.00
_cell.angle_beta   90.00
_cell.angle_gamma   90.00
#
_symmetry.space_group_name_H-M   'P 1'
#
loop_
_entity.id
_entity.type
_entity.pdbx_description
1 polymer ?
#
loop_
_entity_poly.entity_id
_entity_poly.type
_entity_poly.pdbx_seq_one_letter_code
_entity_poly.pdbx_strand_id
1 'polypeptide(L)' 'MLKIADKEFDSHLVMGTGGASSQSLLEDALVASGTQLTTVAMRRHSAKTTGGGESVFELLNRLDID' A
#
# COMPACT_ATOMS: atom_id res chain seq x y z
N MET A 1 -4.67 10.33 -16.67
CA MET A 1 -3.25 10.05 -16.33
C MET A 1 -2.68 11.12 -15.43
N LEU A 2 -2.06 10.70 -14.33
CA LEU A 2 -1.26 11.48 -13.39
C LEU A 2 0.22 11.13 -13.65
N LYS A 3 1.11 12.12 -13.71
CA LYS A 3 2.55 11.91 -13.95
C LYS A 3 3.37 12.46 -12.79
N ILE A 4 4.20 11.62 -12.19
CA ILE A 4 5.13 11.99 -11.10
C ILE A 4 6.52 11.55 -11.54
N ALA A 5 7.39 12.53 -11.79
CA ALA A 5 8.69 12.31 -12.42
C ALA A 5 8.56 11.49 -13.73
N ASP A 6 9.18 10.31 -13.79
CA ASP A 6 9.20 9.38 -14.91
C ASP A 6 8.10 8.30 -14.85
N LYS A 7 7.24 8.31 -13.82
CA LYS A 7 6.12 7.36 -13.66
C LYS A 7 4.78 7.96 -14.06
N GLU A 8 3.93 7.14 -14.66
CA GLU A 8 2.57 7.48 -15.09
C GLU A 8 1.56 6.55 -14.41
N PHE A 9 0.48 7.13 -13.91
CA PHE A 9 -0.62 6.45 -13.24
C PHE A 9 -1.94 6.78 -13.94
N ASP A 10 -2.81 5.81 -14.13
CA ASP A 10 -4.16 6.02 -14.65
C ASP A 10 -5.06 6.68 -13.61
N SER A 11 -4.94 6.21 -12.36
CA SER A 11 -5.66 6.73 -11.19
C SER A 11 -5.07 8.04 -10.69
N HIS A 12 -5.95 8.97 -10.31
CA HIS A 12 -5.59 10.24 -9.66
C HIS A 12 -5.73 10.16 -8.13
N LEU A 13 -6.14 9.00 -7.60
CA LEU A 13 -6.33 8.79 -6.17
C LEU A 13 -5.07 8.25 -5.52
N VAL A 14 -4.52 9.02 -4.57
CA VAL A 14 -3.44 8.57 -3.69
C VAL A 14 -4.05 8.20 -2.34
N MET A 15 -3.85 6.97 -1.88
CA MET A 15 -4.38 6.51 -0.59
C MET A 15 -3.31 6.50 0.51
N GLY A 16 -3.76 6.58 1.77
CA GLY A 16 -2.91 6.29 2.93
C GLY A 16 -3.19 4.90 3.47
N THR A 17 -2.17 4.24 4.02
CA THR A 17 -2.30 2.93 4.68
C THR A 17 -2.58 3.01 6.19
N GLY A 18 -2.61 4.23 6.75
CA GLY A 18 -2.92 4.46 8.15
C GLY A 18 -4.42 4.40 8.46
N GLY A 19 -4.77 3.96 9.67
CA GLY A 19 -6.15 4.02 10.18
C GLY A 19 -7.04 2.83 9.82
N ALA A 20 -6.57 1.89 8.99
CA ALA A 20 -7.28 0.63 8.76
C ALA A 20 -7.32 -0.23 10.04
N SER A 21 -8.48 -0.81 10.35
CA SER A 21 -8.70 -1.64 11.53
C SER A 21 -8.13 -3.07 11.39
N SER A 22 -7.88 -3.51 10.16
CA SER A 22 -7.19 -4.76 9.84
C SER A 22 -6.51 -4.67 8.48
N GLN A 23 -5.58 -5.61 8.23
CA GLN A 23 -4.92 -5.74 6.93
C GLN A 23 -5.87 -6.19 5.82
N SER A 24 -6.82 -7.07 6.13
CA SER A 24 -7.85 -7.49 5.18
C SER A 24 -8.72 -6.33 4.72
N LEU A 25 -9.13 -5.44 5.64
CA LEU A 25 -9.93 -4.27 5.29
C LEU A 25 -9.12 -3.25 4.48
N LEU A 26 -7.82 -3.11 4.80
CA LEU A 26 -6.93 -2.29 3.98
C LEU A 26 -6.84 -2.84 2.55
N GLU A 27 -6.66 -4.14 2.39
CA GLU A 27 -6.63 -4.79 1.07
C GLU A 27 -7.93 -4.55 0.29
N ASP A 28 -9.10 -4.80 0.92
CA ASP A 28 -10.40 -4.55 0.29
C ASP A 28 -10.54 -3.10 -0.17
N ALA A 29 -10.10 -2.14 0.65
CA ALA A 29 -10.15 -0.72 0.32
C ALA A 29 -9.20 -0.36 -0.84
N LEU A 30 -7.97 -0.88 -0.83
CA LEU A 30 -6.98 -0.67 -1.89
C LEU A 30 -7.52 -1.17 -3.23
N VAL A 31 -8.00 -2.41 -3.27
CA VAL A 31 -8.56 -3.05 -4.48
C VAL A 31 -9.80 -2.30 -4.97
N ALA A 32 -10.75 -1.98 -4.08
CA ALA A 32 -11.97 -1.27 -4.47
C ALA A 32 -11.70 0.15 -4.98
N SER A 33 -10.66 0.81 -4.45
CA SER A 33 -10.32 2.18 -4.83
C SER A 33 -9.63 2.30 -6.19
N GLY A 34 -8.99 1.22 -6.67
CA GLY A 34 -8.15 1.27 -7.88
C GLY A 34 -6.99 2.26 -7.78
N THR A 35 -6.51 2.54 -6.55
CA THR A 35 -5.31 3.36 -6.36
C THR A 35 -4.09 2.62 -6.91
N GLN A 36 -3.17 3.37 -7.49
CA GLN A 36 -1.89 2.85 -7.99
C GLN A 36 -0.70 3.41 -7.20
N LEU A 37 -0.96 4.26 -6.20
CA LEU A 37 0.05 4.92 -5.39
C LEU A 37 -0.46 5.14 -3.97
N THR A 38 0.33 4.71 -2.98
CA THR A 38 0.00 4.88 -1.57
C THR A 38 1.07 5.59 -0.77
N THR A 39 0.70 6.09 0.41
CA THR A 39 1.64 6.58 1.41
C THR A 39 1.77 5.57 2.54
N VAL A 40 3.02 5.40 3.01
CA VAL A 40 3.37 4.54 4.14
C VAL A 40 4.14 5.33 5.19
N ALA A 41 3.87 5.05 6.47
CA ALA A 41 4.62 5.62 7.57
C ALA A 41 5.84 4.74 7.88
N MET A 42 7.04 5.23 7.56
CA MET A 42 8.29 4.52 7.84
C MET A 42 8.53 4.41 9.36
N ARG A 43 8.68 3.18 9.84
CA ARG A 43 9.07 2.85 11.21
C ARG A 43 10.25 1.89 11.16
N ARG A 44 10.98 1.74 12.27
CA ARG A 44 11.99 0.68 12.40
C ARG A 44 11.31 -0.67 12.17
N HIS A 45 11.55 -1.26 11.02
CA HIS A 45 10.98 -2.53 10.61
C HIS A 45 12.05 -3.62 10.73
N SER A 46 11.75 -4.67 11.49
CA SER A 46 12.58 -5.88 11.49
C SER A 46 12.16 -6.72 10.30
N ALA A 47 13.06 -6.92 9.34
CA ALA A 47 12.85 -7.83 8.20
C ALA A 47 12.66 -9.30 8.62
N LYS A 48 12.95 -9.63 9.89
CA LYS A 48 12.61 -10.93 10.50
C LYS A 48 11.38 -10.76 11.37
N THR A 49 10.20 -10.98 10.80
CA THR A 49 9.03 -11.39 11.57
C THR A 49 9.14 -12.89 11.82
N THR A 50 9.89 -13.29 12.84
CA THR A 50 9.97 -14.69 13.31
C THR A 50 8.66 -15.19 13.96
N GLY A 51 7.48 -14.72 13.50
CA GLY A 51 6.20 -15.25 13.99
C GLY A 51 4.97 -14.35 13.88
N GLY A 52 4.81 -13.48 12.88
CA GLY A 52 3.56 -12.69 12.83
C GLY A 52 3.30 -11.93 11.54
N GLY A 53 2.24 -12.33 10.85
CA GLY A 53 1.48 -11.57 9.83
C GLY A 53 2.22 -11.20 8.54
N GLU A 54 1.46 -11.04 7.45
CA GLU A 54 1.93 -10.30 6.27
C GLU A 54 2.26 -8.86 6.71
N SER A 55 3.29 -8.22 6.15
CA SER A 55 3.56 -6.80 6.39
C SER A 55 2.78 -5.91 5.41
N VAL A 56 2.63 -4.61 5.72
CA VAL A 56 2.02 -3.66 4.75
C VAL A 56 2.83 -3.60 3.45
N PHE A 57 4.15 -3.78 3.51
CA PHE A 57 5.01 -3.78 2.32
C PHE A 57 4.78 -5.03 1.46
N GLU A 58 4.59 -6.20 2.08
CA GLU A 58 4.26 -7.44 1.37
C GLU A 58 2.90 -7.33 0.68
N LEU A 59 1.90 -6.78 1.36
CA LEU A 59 0.58 -6.50 0.79
C LEU A 59 0.67 -5.57 -0.44
N LEU A 60 1.34 -4.41 -0.32
CA LEU A 60 1.45 -3.45 -1.41
C LEU A 60 2.22 -4.03 -2.62
N ASN A 61 3.33 -4.74 -2.36
CA ASN A 61 4.08 -5.42 -3.41
C ASN A 61 3.24 -6.49 -4.12
N ARG A 62 2.40 -7.23 -3.39
CA ARG A 62 1.51 -8.25 -3.97
C ARG A 62 0.40 -7.65 -4.85
N LEU A 63 -0.05 -6.44 -4.52
CA LEU A 63 -1.06 -5.70 -5.28
C LEU A 63 -0.47 -4.84 -6.41
N ASP A 64 0.86 -4.81 -6.58
CA ASP A 64 1.56 -3.98 -7.56
C ASP A 64 1.25 -2.47 -7.39
N ILE A 65 1.25 -2.01 -6.15
CA ILE A 65 0.99 -0.61 -5.78
C ILE A 65 2.30 0.06 -5.37
N ASP A 66 2.56 1.25 -5.95
CA ASP A 66 3.71 2.09 -5.62
C ASP A 66 3.61 2.78 -4.24
#